data_AF-A0A561EBM0-F1
#
_entry.id   AF-A0A561EBM0-F1
#
_cell.length_a   1.000
_cell.length_b   1.000
_cell.length_c   1.000
_cell.angle_alpha   90.00
_cell.angle_beta   90.00
_cell.angle_gamma   90.00
#
_symmetry.space_group_name_H-M   'P 1'
#
loop_
_entity.id
_entity.type
_entity.pdbx_description
1 polymer ?
#
loop_
_entity_poly.entity_id
_entity_poly.type
_entity_poly.pdbx_seq_one_letter_code
_entity_poly.pdbx_strand_id
1 'polypeptide(L)'
;MTLVGDVAAAQLQVLFTAAERAVGWVSQVWGEPTVAAHAPLTLAAPKTLTEFRALGGGTGEAGQIAATTTPSRLIVISPQLTTEVTAEGVVVVLAHELTHAVLGQGGLTGVHHWVIEGSAEYTAYRPTGLGLAAAAPQLATVVAKGQVPTGPPDDAEFSGSSADPQQAYQYAYAYCLFLADRFGLAAFTSFVRAADARSADAFASAFATSIPRLSDAYATFLRSRVRAG
;
A
#
# COMPACT_ATOMS: atom_id res chain seq x y z
N MET A 1 13.06 -1.95 -15.79
CA MET A 1 13.33 -1.93 -14.34
C MET A 1 14.81 -2.18 -14.13
N THR A 2 15.41 -1.52 -13.17
CA THR A 2 16.82 -1.69 -12.81
C THR A 2 16.89 -2.11 -11.34
N LEU A 3 17.53 -3.24 -11.05
CA LEU A 3 17.83 -3.68 -9.68
C LEU A 3 19.34 -3.57 -9.47
N VAL A 4 19.76 -2.78 -8.49
CA VAL A 4 21.16 -2.60 -8.09
C VAL A 4 21.35 -3.01 -6.63
N GLY A 5 22.52 -3.49 -6.26
CA GLY A 5 22.79 -3.88 -4.87
C GLY A 5 23.91 -4.89 -4.74
N ASP A 6 24.33 -5.12 -3.51
CA ASP A 6 25.44 -6.00 -3.12
C ASP A 6 25.01 -7.10 -2.12
N VAL A 7 23.70 -7.30 -1.93
CA VAL A 7 23.15 -8.53 -1.34
C VAL A 7 23.57 -9.76 -2.15
N ALA A 8 23.41 -10.96 -1.57
CA ALA A 8 23.82 -12.19 -2.24
C ALA A 8 23.10 -12.36 -3.59
N ALA A 9 23.79 -12.94 -4.59
CA ALA A 9 23.24 -13.12 -5.95
C ALA A 9 21.90 -13.88 -5.96
N ALA A 10 21.72 -14.86 -5.07
CA ALA A 10 20.45 -15.56 -4.92
C ALA A 10 19.31 -14.64 -4.43
N GLN A 11 19.60 -13.69 -3.54
CA GLN A 11 18.63 -12.68 -3.09
C GLN A 11 18.27 -11.73 -4.23
N LEU A 12 19.26 -11.27 -5.01
CA LEU A 12 19.00 -10.43 -6.20
C LEU A 12 18.06 -11.13 -7.18
N GLN A 13 18.24 -12.43 -7.42
CA GLN A 13 17.35 -13.20 -8.31
C GLN A 13 15.92 -13.29 -7.78
N VAL A 14 15.74 -13.52 -6.48
CA VAL A 14 14.42 -13.52 -5.82
C VAL A 14 13.75 -12.16 -5.95
N LEU A 15 14.48 -11.08 -5.63
CA LEU A 15 13.98 -9.71 -5.73
C LEU A 15 13.61 -9.32 -7.15
N PHE A 16 14.43 -9.70 -8.14
CA PHE A 16 14.15 -9.42 -9.55
C PHE A 16 12.85 -10.09 -9.99
N THR A 17 12.71 -11.38 -9.72
CA THR A 17 11.51 -12.16 -10.08
C THR A 17 10.25 -11.61 -9.38
N ALA A 18 10.39 -11.24 -8.10
CA ALA A 18 9.29 -10.66 -7.34
C ALA A 18 8.91 -9.28 -7.85
N ALA A 19 9.88 -8.44 -8.23
CA ALA A 19 9.65 -7.13 -8.78
C ALA A 19 8.98 -7.17 -10.16
N GLU A 20 9.31 -8.14 -11.02
CA GLU A 20 8.60 -8.35 -12.29
C GLU A 20 7.12 -8.70 -12.06
N ARG A 21 6.83 -9.60 -11.11
CA ARG A 21 5.44 -9.92 -10.72
C ARG A 21 4.72 -8.70 -10.18
N ALA A 22 5.38 -7.94 -9.30
CA ALA A 22 4.82 -6.76 -8.68
C ALA A 22 4.53 -5.64 -9.70
N VAL A 23 5.38 -5.43 -10.71
CA VAL A 23 5.08 -4.52 -11.83
C VAL A 23 3.80 -4.94 -12.54
N GLY A 24 3.61 -6.24 -12.81
CA GLY A 24 2.37 -6.74 -13.39
C GLY A 24 1.14 -6.47 -12.51
N TRP A 25 1.27 -6.59 -11.18
CA TRP A 25 0.19 -6.29 -10.23
C TRP A 25 -0.17 -4.80 -10.22
N VAL A 26 0.84 -3.93 -10.22
CA VAL A 26 0.65 -2.47 -10.30
C VAL A 26 0.00 -2.08 -11.64
N SER A 27 0.44 -2.66 -12.76
CA SER A 27 -0.16 -2.42 -14.08
C SER A 27 -1.64 -2.85 -14.16
N GLN A 28 -2.06 -3.89 -13.44
CA GLN A 28 -3.47 -4.30 -13.41
C GLN A 28 -4.39 -3.28 -12.74
N VAL A 29 -3.88 -2.49 -11.79
CA VAL A 29 -4.64 -1.47 -11.06
C VAL A 29 -4.53 -0.13 -11.78
N TRP A 30 -3.31 0.30 -12.11
CA TRP A 30 -3.03 1.67 -12.56
C TRP A 30 -2.89 1.80 -14.08
N GLY A 31 -2.81 0.68 -14.79
CA GLY A 31 -2.68 0.61 -16.25
C GLY A 31 -1.23 0.78 -16.73
N GLU A 32 -0.88 0.02 -17.78
CA GLU A 32 0.45 0.05 -18.41
C GLU A 32 0.95 1.46 -18.79
N PRO A 33 0.12 2.38 -19.34
CA PRO A 33 0.60 3.73 -19.66
C PRO A 33 1.07 4.51 -18.44
N THR A 34 0.45 4.28 -17.27
CA THR A 34 0.83 4.97 -16.02
C THR A 34 2.21 4.48 -15.56
N VAL A 35 2.43 3.16 -15.57
CA VAL A 35 3.71 2.55 -15.20
C VAL A 35 4.81 2.97 -16.19
N ALA A 36 4.53 2.94 -17.49
CA ALA A 36 5.47 3.30 -18.53
C ALA A 36 5.92 4.78 -18.45
N ALA A 37 5.00 5.70 -18.09
CA ALA A 37 5.32 7.11 -17.90
C ALA A 37 6.31 7.38 -16.75
N HIS A 38 6.51 6.40 -15.87
CA HIS A 38 7.35 6.50 -14.67
C HIS A 38 8.60 5.61 -14.75
N ALA A 39 8.86 5.01 -15.92
CA ALA A 39 10.04 4.20 -16.18
C ALA A 39 11.30 5.07 -16.48
N PRO A 40 12.52 4.57 -16.20
CA PRO A 40 12.81 3.29 -15.57
C PRO A 40 12.59 3.31 -14.05
N LEU A 41 11.94 2.26 -13.53
CA LEU A 41 11.83 2.00 -12.10
C LEU A 41 13.16 1.43 -11.57
N THR A 42 13.67 2.00 -10.47
CA THR A 42 14.97 1.61 -9.87
C THR A 42 14.76 1.09 -8.45
N LEU A 43 15.31 -0.09 -8.19
CA LEU A 43 15.31 -0.75 -6.89
C LEU A 43 16.76 -0.90 -6.41
N ALA A 44 17.02 -0.57 -5.14
CA ALA A 44 18.30 -0.76 -4.48
C ALA A 44 18.17 -1.82 -3.38
N ALA A 45 19.02 -2.84 -3.43
CA ALA A 45 19.10 -3.92 -2.45
C ALA A 45 20.50 -3.92 -1.76
N PRO A 46 20.75 -2.97 -0.85
CA PRO A 46 22.00 -2.90 -0.10
C PRO A 46 22.16 -4.08 0.85
N LYS A 47 23.40 -4.49 1.09
CA LYS A 47 23.74 -5.64 1.95
C LYS A 47 23.55 -5.35 3.44
N THR A 48 23.68 -4.10 3.86
CA THR A 48 23.62 -3.73 5.28
C THR A 48 22.47 -2.77 5.60
N LEU A 49 21.97 -2.84 6.84
CA LEU A 49 20.99 -1.87 7.34
C LEU A 49 21.55 -0.44 7.37
N THR A 50 22.87 -0.27 7.50
CA THR A 50 23.53 1.04 7.44
C THR A 50 23.40 1.64 6.04
N GLU A 51 23.68 0.85 5.00
CA GLU A 51 23.51 1.29 3.61
C GLU A 51 22.04 1.50 3.24
N PHE A 52 21.14 0.63 3.71
CA PHE A 52 19.69 0.82 3.58
C PHE A 52 19.27 2.21 4.08
N ARG A 53 19.66 2.58 5.30
CA ARG A 53 19.37 3.92 5.86
C ARG A 53 20.06 5.03 5.07
N ALA A 54 21.31 4.83 4.66
CA ALA A 54 22.06 5.83 3.87
C ALA A 54 21.40 6.14 2.51
N LEU A 55 20.69 5.17 1.94
CA LEU A 55 19.94 5.31 0.69
C LEU A 55 18.53 5.89 0.87
N GLY A 56 18.14 6.24 2.10
CA GLY A 56 16.80 6.76 2.41
C GLY A 56 15.80 5.69 2.82
N GLY A 57 16.25 4.47 3.13
CA GLY A 57 15.44 3.46 3.79
C GLY A 57 14.92 3.97 5.13
N GLY A 58 13.62 3.78 5.38
CA GLY A 58 12.97 4.33 6.54
C GLY A 58 13.56 3.84 7.87
N THR A 59 13.50 4.69 8.89
CA THR A 59 13.87 4.35 10.27
C THR A 59 12.59 4.22 11.09
N GLY A 60 11.90 3.07 11.00
CA GLY A 60 10.72 2.81 11.84
C GLY A 60 11.14 2.37 13.24
N GLU A 61 10.52 2.94 14.28
CA GLU A 61 10.68 2.49 15.68
C GLU A 61 9.76 1.29 16.02
N ALA A 62 8.71 1.04 15.23
CA ALA A 62 7.65 0.05 15.50
C ALA A 62 7.77 -1.27 14.70
N GLY A 63 8.83 -1.46 13.92
CA GLY A 63 9.00 -2.63 13.07
C GLY A 63 10.05 -2.36 12.01
N GLN A 64 10.86 -3.37 11.67
CA GLN A 64 11.87 -3.24 10.62
C GLN A 64 11.17 -2.92 9.30
N ILE A 65 11.37 -1.70 8.80
CA ILE A 65 10.80 -1.27 7.52
C ILE A 65 11.37 -2.17 6.42
N ALA A 66 10.50 -2.90 5.76
CA ALA A 66 10.86 -3.98 4.84
C ALA A 66 11.38 -3.44 3.50
N ALA A 67 10.83 -2.30 3.07
CA ALA A 67 11.31 -1.48 1.96
C ALA A 67 10.79 -0.05 2.11
N THR A 68 11.30 0.89 1.31
CA THR A 68 10.85 2.29 1.31
C THR A 68 10.99 2.89 -0.07
N THR A 69 9.98 3.64 -0.49
CA THR A 69 10.03 4.47 -1.70
C THR A 69 10.38 5.91 -1.33
N THR A 70 11.50 6.38 -1.85
CA THR A 70 11.97 7.75 -1.64
C THR A 70 11.23 8.77 -2.52
N PRO A 71 11.36 10.09 -2.27
CA PRO A 71 10.76 11.11 -3.14
C PRO A 71 11.28 11.08 -4.58
N SER A 72 12.50 10.58 -4.80
CA SER A 72 13.08 10.39 -6.14
C SER A 72 12.61 9.10 -6.82
N ARG A 73 11.64 8.38 -6.23
CA ARG A 73 11.07 7.11 -6.71
C ARG A 73 12.07 5.94 -6.70
N LEU A 74 13.19 6.09 -5.99
CA LEU A 74 14.06 4.96 -5.68
C LEU A 74 13.39 4.10 -4.60
N ILE A 75 13.23 2.81 -4.89
CA ILE A 75 12.75 1.82 -3.92
C ILE A 75 13.97 1.20 -3.26
N VAL A 76 14.12 1.38 -1.96
CA VAL A 76 15.22 0.82 -1.16
C VAL A 76 14.69 -0.37 -0.40
N ILE A 77 15.31 -1.53 -0.56
CA ILE A 77 14.87 -2.80 0.01
C ILE A 77 15.75 -3.13 1.22
N SER A 78 15.13 -3.51 2.34
CA SER A 78 15.90 -3.98 3.50
C SER A 78 16.64 -5.27 3.16
N PRO A 79 17.93 -5.43 3.55
CA PRO A 79 18.68 -6.67 3.35
C PRO A 79 18.02 -7.91 3.96
N GLN A 80 17.12 -7.71 4.93
CA GLN A 80 16.43 -8.77 5.65
C GLN A 80 15.12 -9.22 4.98
N LEU A 81 14.61 -8.48 3.98
CA LEU A 81 13.32 -8.74 3.36
C LEU A 81 13.23 -10.20 2.89
N THR A 82 14.14 -10.64 2.03
CA THR A 82 14.07 -12.00 1.46
C THR A 82 14.34 -13.14 2.44
N THR A 83 14.83 -12.84 3.66
CA THR A 83 15.14 -13.84 4.68
C THR A 83 14.05 -13.99 5.73
N GLU A 84 13.18 -12.98 5.88
CA GLU A 84 12.17 -12.93 6.94
C GLU A 84 10.74 -13.09 6.43
N VAL A 85 10.48 -12.81 5.14
CA VAL A 85 9.17 -13.03 4.51
C VAL A 85 9.20 -14.14 3.47
N THR A 86 8.02 -14.74 3.26
CA THR A 86 7.79 -15.72 2.19
C THR A 86 7.98 -15.08 0.82
N ALA A 87 8.21 -15.89 -0.21
CA ALA A 87 8.35 -15.40 -1.59
C ALA A 87 7.14 -14.57 -2.05
N GLU A 88 5.93 -14.92 -1.61
CA GLU A 88 4.73 -14.14 -1.91
C GLU A 88 4.69 -12.82 -1.13
N GLY A 89 5.11 -12.85 0.15
CA GLY A 89 5.26 -11.63 0.95
C GLY A 89 6.24 -10.62 0.34
N VAL A 90 7.32 -11.09 -0.28
CA VAL A 90 8.24 -10.22 -1.04
C VAL A 90 7.52 -9.53 -2.20
N VAL A 91 6.65 -10.22 -2.94
CA VAL A 91 5.88 -9.59 -4.02
C VAL A 91 4.90 -8.56 -3.48
N VAL A 92 4.21 -8.85 -2.38
CA VAL A 92 3.29 -7.91 -1.71
C VAL A 92 4.03 -6.63 -1.31
N VAL A 93 5.17 -6.74 -0.62
CA VAL A 93 6.00 -5.58 -0.24
C VAL A 93 6.45 -4.79 -1.47
N LEU A 94 6.95 -5.47 -2.51
CA LEU A 94 7.41 -4.76 -3.71
C LEU A 94 6.26 -4.12 -4.49
N ALA A 95 5.07 -4.71 -4.53
CA ALA A 95 3.89 -4.13 -5.18
C ALA A 95 3.39 -2.88 -4.44
N HIS A 96 3.46 -2.90 -3.11
CA HIS A 96 3.18 -1.73 -2.28
C HIS A 96 4.15 -0.58 -2.64
N GLU A 97 5.46 -0.81 -2.56
CA GLU A 97 6.46 0.23 -2.87
C GLU A 97 6.40 0.71 -4.32
N LEU A 98 6.22 -0.21 -5.27
CA LEU A 98 6.08 0.14 -6.68
C LEU A 98 4.85 1.01 -6.94
N THR A 99 3.77 0.84 -6.16
CA THR A 99 2.61 1.72 -6.24
C THR A 99 2.99 3.15 -5.89
N HIS A 100 3.72 3.36 -4.79
CA HIS A 100 4.21 4.69 -4.44
C HIS A 100 5.12 5.28 -5.51
N ALA A 101 6.03 4.47 -6.08
CA ALA A 101 6.94 4.94 -7.12
C ALA A 101 6.20 5.38 -8.39
N VAL A 102 5.20 4.60 -8.81
CA VAL A 102 4.38 4.85 -10.01
C VAL A 102 3.41 6.01 -9.82
N LEU A 103 2.90 6.21 -8.61
CA LEU A 103 2.03 7.36 -8.30
C LEU A 103 2.81 8.62 -7.87
N GLY A 104 4.13 8.50 -7.65
CA GLY A 104 4.95 9.61 -7.17
C GLY A 104 4.66 9.99 -5.72
N GLN A 105 4.30 9.03 -4.88
CA GLN A 105 3.85 9.25 -3.51
C GLN A 105 4.96 9.27 -2.45
N GLY A 106 6.20 8.86 -2.78
CA GLY A 106 7.34 8.68 -1.83
C GLY A 106 7.84 9.93 -1.07
N GLY A 107 7.08 11.03 -1.08
CA GLY A 107 7.30 12.24 -0.30
C GLY A 107 6.11 13.18 -0.36
N LEU A 108 4.92 12.63 -0.63
CA LEU A 108 3.72 13.41 -0.87
C LEU A 108 3.19 13.97 0.44
N THR A 109 2.88 15.27 0.44
CA THR A 109 2.28 15.96 1.58
C THR A 109 0.97 16.64 1.19
N GLY A 110 0.11 16.87 2.18
CA GLY A 110 -1.22 17.48 1.98
C GLY A 110 -2.26 16.52 1.40
N VAL A 111 -1.99 15.21 1.46
CA VAL A 111 -2.91 14.14 1.07
C VAL A 111 -3.05 13.21 2.26
N HIS A 112 -4.28 12.77 2.55
CA HIS A 112 -4.52 11.87 3.68
C HIS A 112 -3.76 10.56 3.50
N HIS A 113 -3.13 10.08 4.57
CA HIS A 113 -2.31 8.88 4.57
C HIS A 113 -3.12 7.64 4.19
N TRP A 114 -4.41 7.57 4.56
CA TRP A 114 -5.25 6.44 4.15
C TRP A 114 -5.39 6.33 2.62
N VAL A 115 -5.27 7.43 1.87
CA VAL A 115 -5.27 7.41 0.40
C VAL A 115 -3.95 6.85 -0.12
N ILE A 116 -2.83 7.36 0.40
CA ILE A 116 -1.48 6.96 0.01
C ILE A 116 -1.28 5.47 0.33
N GLU A 117 -1.32 5.13 1.62
CA GLU A 117 -1.04 3.79 2.13
C GLU A 117 -2.12 2.80 1.73
N GLY A 118 -3.40 3.19 1.79
CA GLY A 118 -4.50 2.31 1.41
C GLY A 118 -4.51 1.97 -0.08
N SER A 119 -4.05 2.87 -0.97
CA SER A 119 -3.93 2.58 -2.41
C SER A 119 -2.78 1.60 -2.72
N ALA A 120 -1.67 1.71 -1.99
CA ALA A 120 -0.55 0.79 -2.09
C ALA A 120 -0.93 -0.60 -1.54
N GLU A 121 -1.58 -0.66 -0.37
CA GLU A 121 -2.08 -1.91 0.21
C GLU A 121 -3.15 -2.56 -0.67
N TYR A 122 -4.09 -1.79 -1.21
CA TYR A 122 -5.08 -2.30 -2.16
C TYR A 122 -4.40 -2.93 -3.37
N THR A 123 -3.39 -2.27 -3.93
CA THR A 123 -2.65 -2.79 -5.09
C THR A 123 -1.88 -4.06 -4.75
N ALA A 124 -1.26 -4.12 -3.57
CA ALA A 124 -0.45 -5.25 -3.14
C ALA A 124 -1.29 -6.49 -2.79
N TYR A 125 -2.45 -6.32 -2.15
CA TYR A 125 -3.27 -7.46 -1.71
C TYR A 125 -4.30 -7.91 -2.74
N ARG A 126 -4.77 -7.05 -3.64
CA ARG A 126 -5.83 -7.40 -4.62
C ARG A 126 -5.53 -8.68 -5.42
N PRO A 127 -4.30 -8.91 -5.95
CA PRO A 127 -4.01 -10.10 -6.76
C PRO A 127 -3.86 -11.38 -5.94
N THR A 128 -3.69 -11.28 -4.61
CA THR A 128 -3.50 -12.45 -3.73
C THR A 128 -4.77 -13.29 -3.57
N GLY A 129 -5.95 -12.70 -3.83
CA GLY A 129 -7.25 -13.34 -3.61
C GLY A 129 -7.60 -13.58 -2.14
N LEU A 130 -6.79 -13.07 -1.20
CA LEU A 130 -7.07 -13.19 0.23
C LEU A 130 -8.37 -12.47 0.60
N GLY A 131 -9.18 -13.13 1.43
CA GLY A 131 -10.33 -12.49 2.06
C GLY A 131 -9.90 -11.39 3.03
N LEU A 132 -10.82 -10.46 3.34
CA LEU A 132 -10.52 -9.32 4.22
C LEU A 132 -9.96 -9.74 5.58
N ALA A 133 -10.47 -10.82 6.17
CA ALA A 133 -9.98 -11.31 7.46
C ALA A 133 -8.53 -11.78 7.44
N ALA A 134 -8.05 -12.32 6.31
CA ALA A 134 -6.68 -12.76 6.14
C ALA A 134 -5.73 -11.58 5.81
N ALA A 135 -6.19 -10.62 4.99
CA ALA A 135 -5.39 -9.46 4.62
C ALA A 135 -5.37 -8.36 5.72
N ALA A 136 -6.41 -8.28 6.55
CA ALA A 136 -6.56 -7.28 7.63
C ALA A 136 -7.01 -7.94 8.95
N PRO A 137 -6.18 -8.81 9.56
CA PRO A 137 -6.58 -9.62 10.72
C PRO A 137 -6.88 -8.83 11.99
N GLN A 138 -6.20 -7.70 12.23
CA GLN A 138 -6.48 -6.85 13.38
C GLN A 138 -7.82 -6.15 13.22
N LEU A 139 -8.09 -5.57 12.04
CA LEU A 139 -9.41 -4.99 11.72
C LEU A 139 -10.51 -6.04 11.87
N ALA A 140 -10.31 -7.25 11.34
CA ALA A 140 -11.27 -8.33 11.45
C ALA A 140 -11.57 -8.70 12.91
N THR A 141 -10.54 -8.72 13.76
CA THR A 141 -10.68 -8.95 15.20
C THR A 141 -11.52 -7.86 15.87
N VAL A 142 -11.31 -6.59 15.53
CA VAL A 142 -12.06 -5.45 16.10
C VAL A 142 -13.52 -5.47 15.64
N VAL A 143 -13.76 -5.74 14.34
CA VAL A 143 -15.11 -5.90 13.76
C VAL A 143 -15.85 -7.09 14.40
N ALA A 144 -15.17 -8.21 14.64
CA ALA A 144 -15.75 -9.39 15.29
C ALA A 144 -16.18 -9.12 16.74
N LYS A 145 -15.52 -8.18 17.43
CA LYS A 145 -15.89 -7.70 18.78
C LYS A 145 -17.04 -6.68 18.76
N GLY A 146 -17.60 -6.36 17.58
CA GLY A 146 -18.71 -5.41 17.43
C GLY A 146 -18.27 -3.95 17.34
N GLN A 147 -16.97 -3.67 17.42
CA GLN A 147 -16.40 -2.35 17.20
C GLN A 147 -16.19 -2.19 15.69
N VAL A 148 -17.17 -1.63 14.98
CA VAL A 148 -17.13 -1.55 13.52
C VAL A 148 -16.80 -0.12 13.09
N PRO A 149 -15.64 0.12 12.45
CA PRO A 149 -15.29 1.43 11.91
C PRO A 149 -16.33 1.94 10.91
N THR A 150 -16.52 3.26 10.88
CA THR A 150 -17.49 3.95 10.02
C THR A 150 -16.84 4.85 8.98
N GLY A 151 -15.51 4.82 8.86
CA GLY A 151 -14.74 5.61 7.91
C GLY A 151 -13.29 5.13 7.80
N PRO A 152 -12.46 5.84 7.01
CA PRO A 152 -11.02 5.61 6.97
C PRO A 152 -10.36 6.01 8.29
N PRO A 153 -9.13 5.54 8.55
CA PRO A 153 -8.33 5.99 9.68
C PRO A 153 -7.88 7.45 9.51
N ASP A 154 -7.65 8.12 10.63
CA ASP A 154 -7.08 9.47 10.70
C ASP A 154 -5.55 9.43 10.51
N ASP A 155 -4.98 10.53 9.98
CA ASP A 155 -3.53 10.60 9.69
C ASP A 155 -2.65 10.37 10.94
N ALA A 156 -3.15 10.72 12.13
CA ALA A 156 -2.44 10.51 13.40
C ALA A 156 -2.26 9.02 13.76
N GLU A 157 -3.13 8.14 13.27
CA GLU A 157 -3.08 6.70 13.54
C GLU A 157 -1.90 6.01 12.83
N PHE A 158 -1.37 6.61 11.77
CA PHE A 158 -0.18 6.14 11.05
C PHE A 158 1.14 6.56 11.72
N SER A 159 1.10 7.48 12.68
CA SER A 159 2.31 7.99 13.32
C SER A 159 3.01 6.89 14.12
N GLY A 160 4.35 6.90 14.16
CA GLY A 160 5.11 5.96 15.00
C GLY A 160 4.85 6.12 16.52
N SER A 161 4.22 7.23 16.92
CA SER A 161 3.72 7.44 18.29
C SER A 161 2.36 6.79 18.56
N SER A 162 1.68 6.26 17.53
CA SER A 162 0.45 5.49 17.72
C SER A 162 0.81 4.13 18.33
N ALA A 163 -0.13 3.54 19.08
CA ALA A 163 0.12 2.27 19.77
C ALA A 163 0.28 1.10 18.80
N ASP A 164 -0.31 1.19 17.60
CA ASP A 164 -0.24 0.17 16.56
C ASP A 164 -0.42 0.79 15.17
N PRO A 165 0.66 1.33 14.55
CA PRO A 165 0.58 1.90 13.22
C PRO A 165 0.10 0.89 12.17
N GLN A 166 0.43 -0.40 12.34
CA GLN A 166 0.05 -1.46 11.40
C GLN A 166 -1.48 -1.61 11.30
N GLN A 167 -2.20 -1.29 12.38
CA GLN A 167 -3.66 -1.26 12.37
C GLN A 167 -4.20 -0.23 11.37
N ALA A 168 -3.60 0.96 11.30
CA ALA A 168 -4.02 2.01 10.38
C ALA A 168 -3.91 1.58 8.92
N TYR A 169 -2.83 0.88 8.53
CA TYR A 169 -2.68 0.31 7.18
C TYR A 169 -3.80 -0.68 6.84
N GLN A 170 -4.16 -1.56 7.78
CA GLN A 170 -5.26 -2.51 7.59
C GLN A 170 -6.62 -1.80 7.42
N TYR A 171 -6.84 -0.72 8.14
CA TYR A 171 -8.07 0.08 8.06
C TYR A 171 -8.12 0.86 6.74
N ALA A 172 -6.98 1.41 6.30
CA ALA A 172 -6.83 2.09 5.02
C ALA A 172 -7.07 1.14 3.84
N TYR A 173 -6.44 -0.04 3.87
CA TYR A 173 -6.67 -1.12 2.91
C TYR A 173 -8.16 -1.45 2.78
N ALA A 174 -8.84 -1.67 3.92
CA ALA A 174 -10.24 -2.04 3.92
C ALA A 174 -11.16 -0.95 3.37
N TYR A 175 -10.84 0.33 3.63
CA TYR A 175 -11.61 1.45 3.08
C TYR A 175 -11.38 1.60 1.58
N CYS A 176 -10.14 1.47 1.09
CA CYS A 176 -9.83 1.48 -0.33
C CYS A 176 -10.47 0.29 -1.07
N LEU A 177 -10.44 -0.91 -0.48
CA LEU A 177 -11.14 -2.09 -1.00
C LEU A 177 -12.65 -1.83 -1.09
N PHE A 178 -13.26 -1.26 -0.04
CA PHE A 178 -14.67 -0.88 -0.05
C PHE A 178 -15.00 0.10 -1.17
N LEU A 179 -14.21 1.15 -1.36
CA LEU A 179 -14.44 2.13 -2.43
C LEU A 179 -14.32 1.48 -3.82
N ALA A 180 -13.29 0.66 -4.04
CA ALA A 180 -13.09 -0.04 -5.29
C ALA A 180 -14.20 -1.05 -5.60
N ASP A 181 -14.68 -1.79 -4.59
CA ASP A 181 -15.79 -2.74 -4.74
C ASP A 181 -17.13 -2.02 -5.00
N ARG A 182 -17.36 -0.90 -4.29
CA ARG A 182 -18.61 -0.15 -4.34
C ARG A 182 -18.78 0.65 -5.63
N PHE A 183 -17.71 1.27 -6.11
CA PHE A 183 -17.73 2.24 -7.21
C PHE A 183 -16.96 1.78 -8.45
N GLY A 184 -16.24 0.67 -8.36
CA GLY A 184 -15.42 0.14 -9.44
C GLY A 184 -14.02 0.73 -9.47
N LEU A 185 -13.12 -0.04 -10.08
CA LEU A 185 -11.68 0.28 -10.15
C LEU A 185 -11.38 1.62 -10.86
N ALA A 186 -12.14 1.96 -11.92
CA ALA A 186 -11.93 3.20 -12.66
C ALA A 186 -12.22 4.44 -11.80
N ALA A 187 -13.34 4.45 -11.08
CA ALA A 187 -13.67 5.55 -10.17
C ALA A 187 -12.66 5.65 -9.02
N PHE A 188 -12.27 4.50 -8.44
CA PHE A 188 -11.26 4.45 -7.38
C PHE A 188 -9.90 5.01 -7.81
N THR A 189 -9.37 4.57 -8.95
CA THR A 189 -8.07 5.07 -9.42
C THR A 189 -8.12 6.52 -9.89
N SER A 190 -9.26 6.99 -10.41
CA SER A 190 -9.48 8.42 -10.69
C SER A 190 -9.49 9.25 -9.41
N PHE A 191 -10.13 8.76 -8.35
CA PHE A 191 -10.13 9.39 -7.03
C PHE A 191 -8.70 9.53 -6.49
N VAL A 192 -7.92 8.44 -6.47
CA VAL A 192 -6.55 8.48 -5.92
C VAL A 192 -5.69 9.48 -6.68
N ARG A 193 -5.72 9.49 -8.01
CA ARG A 193 -4.97 10.48 -8.82
C ARG A 193 -5.40 11.92 -8.54
N ALA A 194 -6.70 12.19 -8.37
CA ALA A 194 -7.19 13.51 -8.06
C ALA A 194 -6.82 13.95 -6.63
N ALA A 195 -6.84 13.02 -5.67
CA ALA A 195 -6.38 13.25 -4.31
C ALA A 195 -4.87 13.53 -4.27
N ASP A 196 -4.06 12.77 -5.00
CA ASP A 196 -2.61 12.99 -5.13
C ASP A 196 -2.28 14.35 -5.78
N ALA A 197 -3.18 14.86 -6.63
CA ALA A 197 -3.14 16.21 -7.19
C ALA A 197 -3.70 17.31 -6.26
N ARG A 198 -4.08 16.95 -5.02
CA ARG A 198 -4.66 17.84 -3.99
C ARG A 198 -5.97 18.51 -4.43
N SER A 199 -6.76 17.82 -5.26
CA SER A 199 -8.09 18.32 -5.60
C SER A 199 -8.99 18.24 -4.37
N ALA A 200 -9.47 19.40 -3.90
CA ALA A 200 -10.31 19.49 -2.70
C ALA A 200 -11.64 18.74 -2.81
N ASP A 201 -12.11 18.51 -4.04
CA ASP A 201 -13.34 17.81 -4.39
C ASP A 201 -13.10 16.37 -4.89
N ALA A 202 -11.87 15.85 -4.84
CA ALA A 202 -11.50 14.54 -5.43
C ALA A 202 -12.50 13.42 -5.09
N PHE A 203 -12.89 13.33 -3.82
CA PHE A 203 -13.83 12.32 -3.34
C PHE A 203 -15.24 12.51 -3.90
N ALA A 204 -15.75 13.74 -3.84
CA ALA A 204 -17.10 14.05 -4.32
C ALA A 204 -17.21 13.91 -5.84
N SER A 205 -16.18 14.34 -6.58
CA SER A 205 -16.12 14.24 -8.03
C SER A 205 -16.00 12.80 -8.53
N ALA A 206 -15.30 11.93 -7.81
CA ALA A 206 -15.17 10.53 -8.18
C ALA A 206 -16.38 9.66 -7.78
N PHE A 207 -17.02 9.94 -6.63
CA PHE A 207 -18.02 9.05 -6.04
C PHE A 207 -19.42 9.65 -5.89
N ALA A 208 -19.62 10.93 -6.24
CA ALA A 208 -20.87 11.67 -6.08
C ALA A 208 -21.46 11.58 -4.66
N THR A 209 -20.61 11.50 -3.64
CA THR A 209 -20.98 11.32 -2.23
C THR A 209 -19.91 11.89 -1.29
N SER A 210 -20.05 11.68 0.01
CA SER A 210 -19.06 12.04 1.03
C SER A 210 -18.78 10.87 1.98
N ILE A 211 -17.62 10.90 2.65
CA ILE A 211 -17.24 9.87 3.63
C ILE A 211 -18.34 9.63 4.69
N PRO A 212 -18.92 10.67 5.34
CA PRO A 212 -19.99 10.45 6.33
C PRO A 212 -21.24 9.77 5.76
N ARG A 213 -21.56 10.01 4.48
CA ARG A 213 -22.71 9.36 3.83
C ARG A 213 -22.47 7.89 3.51
N LEU A 214 -21.23 7.42 3.60
CA LEU A 214 -20.87 6.01 3.36
C LEU A 214 -20.71 5.19 4.63
N SER A 215 -20.81 5.81 5.82
CA SER A 215 -20.53 5.14 7.10
C SER A 215 -21.31 3.84 7.32
N ASP A 216 -22.63 3.85 7.10
CA ASP A 216 -23.46 2.66 7.29
C ASP A 216 -23.18 1.57 6.23
N ALA A 217 -22.91 2.00 5.00
CA ALA A 217 -22.56 1.09 3.91
C ALA A 217 -21.20 0.42 4.15
N TYR A 218 -20.23 1.18 4.66
CA TYR A 218 -18.90 0.66 5.01
C TYR A 218 -18.98 -0.30 6.20
N ALA A 219 -19.69 0.06 7.27
CA ALA A 219 -19.88 -0.82 8.40
C ALA A 219 -20.59 -2.14 8.01
N THR A 220 -21.55 -2.07 7.08
CA THR A 220 -22.22 -3.26 6.53
C THR A 220 -21.24 -4.11 5.70
N PHE A 221 -20.43 -3.47 4.85
CA PHE A 221 -19.39 -4.13 4.07
C PHE A 221 -18.41 -4.90 4.96
N LEU A 222 -17.86 -4.26 6.00
CA LEU A 222 -16.93 -4.89 6.94
C LEU A 222 -17.54 -6.12 7.61
N ARG A 223 -18.77 -6.00 8.15
CA ARG A 223 -19.46 -7.13 8.79
C ARG A 223 -19.69 -8.29 7.82
N SER A 224 -20.00 -8.00 6.55
CA SER A 224 -20.22 -9.05 5.55
C SER A 224 -18.92 -9.78 5.19
N ARG A 225 -17.83 -9.04 4.99
CA ARG A 225 -16.53 -9.57 4.57
C ARG A 225 -15.82 -10.33 5.68
N VAL A 226 -15.96 -9.90 6.93
CA VAL A 226 -15.37 -10.60 8.09
C VAL A 226 -16.10 -11.90 8.40
N ARG A 227 -17.42 -12.00 8.14
CA ARG A 227 -18.17 -13.27 8.33
C ARG A 227 -17.93 -14.30 7.22
N ALA A 228 -17.48 -13.85 6.05
CA ALA A 228 -17.31 -14.69 4.87
C ALA A 228 -15.90 -15.30 4.76
N GLY A 229 -14.95 -14.83 5.57
CA GLY A 229 -13.60 -15.40 5.70
C GLY A 229 -13.50 -16.30 6.92
#